data_AF-A0A3M1R0J0-F1
#
_entry.id   AF-A0A3M1R0J0-F1
#
_cell.length_a   1.000
_cell.length_b   1.000
_cell.length_c   1.000
_cell.angle_alpha   90.00
_cell.angle_beta   90.00
_cell.angle_gamma   90.00
#
_symmetry.space_group_name_H-M   'P 1'
#
loop_
_entity.id
_entity.type
_entity.pdbx_description
1 polymer ?
#
loop_
_entity_poly.entity_id
_entity_poly.type
_entity_poly.pdbx_seq_one_letter_code
_entity_poly.pdbx_strand_id
1 'polypeptide(L)'
;MPRATLDADLVADIRLEQAEPLAQAWRDAFYVDVEAIRDAVRRQSSFNLIHLDTLFKVDIFVPKRRAFDQVQFTRRVPHLLPTEPERTIYLTTAEDTILTKLEWYRIGGEVSERQWRDVLGVCKVQGHRLDLEYLRHWATRLGVLDLWERAFSAANL
;
A
#
# COMPACT_ATOMS: atom_id res chain seq x y z
N MET A 1 -15.82 6.33 18.53
CA MET A 1 -14.39 6.24 18.87
C MET A 1 -13.61 5.97 17.60
N PRO A 2 -12.74 6.88 17.11
CA PRO A 2 -11.83 6.52 16.03
C PRO A 2 -10.83 5.50 16.59
N ARG A 3 -10.95 4.24 16.17
CA ARG A 3 -9.93 3.22 16.42
C ARG A 3 -8.84 3.44 15.39
N ALA A 4 -7.78 4.17 15.77
CA ALA A 4 -6.55 4.18 15.00
C ALA A 4 -5.96 2.77 15.09
N THR A 5 -6.20 1.94 14.09
CA THR A 5 -5.31 0.81 13.84
C THR A 5 -4.02 1.43 13.35
N LEU A 6 -2.99 1.42 14.19
CA LEU A 6 -1.66 1.86 13.81
C LEU A 6 -1.06 0.71 12.97
N ASP A 7 -1.17 0.83 11.66
CA ASP A 7 -0.43 0.02 10.71
C ASP A 7 0.20 0.88 9.61
N ALA A 8 1.17 0.30 8.94
CA ALA A 8 1.80 0.91 7.77
C ALA A 8 1.84 -0.11 6.62
N ASP A 9 1.51 0.36 5.43
CA ASP A 9 1.66 -0.41 4.19
C ASP A 9 2.95 0.03 3.49
N LEU A 10 3.82 -0.91 3.12
CA LEU A 10 5.05 -0.65 2.39
C LEU A 10 5.11 -1.49 1.12
N VAL A 11 5.57 -0.92 0.02
CA VAL A 11 5.93 -1.66 -1.19
C VAL A 11 7.45 -1.74 -1.28
N ALA A 12 7.99 -2.96 -1.39
CA ALA A 12 9.43 -3.18 -1.39
C ALA A 12 9.83 -4.22 -2.44
N ASP A 13 10.75 -3.85 -3.34
CA ASP A 13 11.36 -4.76 -4.31
C ASP A 13 12.44 -5.60 -3.63
N ILE A 14 11.98 -6.61 -2.89
CA ILE A 14 12.82 -7.53 -2.11
C ILE A 14 13.17 -8.73 -3.00
N ARG A 15 14.46 -9.06 -3.05
CA ARG A 15 14.96 -10.26 -3.75
C ARG A 15 15.11 -11.43 -2.78
N LEU A 16 15.07 -12.66 -3.30
CA LEU A 16 15.03 -13.88 -2.48
C LEU A 16 16.26 -14.01 -1.58
N GLU A 17 17.43 -13.60 -2.08
CA GLU A 17 18.70 -13.57 -1.34
C GLU A 17 18.70 -12.56 -0.18
N GLN A 18 17.78 -11.60 -0.17
CA GLN A 18 17.65 -10.59 0.88
C GLN A 18 16.72 -11.03 2.01
N ALA A 19 15.98 -12.14 1.86
CA ALA A 19 14.98 -12.56 2.85
C ALA A 19 15.59 -12.83 4.23
N GLU A 20 16.69 -13.60 4.27
CA GLU A 20 17.38 -13.95 5.51
C GLU A 20 18.07 -12.73 6.17
N PRO A 21 18.88 -11.91 5.45
CA PRO A 21 19.42 -10.68 6.02
C PRO A 21 18.33 -9.72 6.55
N LEU A 22 17.19 -9.61 5.85
CA LEU A 22 16.09 -8.75 6.27
C LEU A 22 15.46 -9.27 7.56
N ALA A 23 15.14 -10.56 7.65
CA ALA A 23 14.59 -11.15 8.88
C ALA A 23 15.55 -10.94 10.07
N GLN A 24 16.85 -11.17 9.86
CA GLN A 24 17.86 -10.99 10.90
C GLN A 24 17.99 -9.54 11.38
N ALA A 25 17.87 -8.56 10.48
CA ALA A 25 17.97 -7.15 10.85
C ALA A 25 16.78 -6.65 11.69
N TRP A 26 15.63 -7.31 11.65
CA TRP A 26 14.40 -6.86 12.30
C TRP A 26 13.98 -7.69 13.52
N ARG A 27 14.53 -8.90 13.68
CA ARG A 27 14.09 -9.89 14.69
C ARG A 27 14.09 -9.42 16.15
N ASP A 28 14.92 -8.44 16.51
CA ASP A 28 15.07 -7.97 17.89
C ASP A 28 13.91 -7.05 18.31
N ALA A 29 13.27 -6.36 17.35
CA ALA A 29 12.17 -5.43 17.59
C ALA A 29 10.84 -5.89 16.99
N PHE A 30 10.89 -6.76 15.98
CA PHE A 30 9.72 -7.23 15.25
C PHE A 30 9.65 -8.75 15.23
N TYR A 31 8.43 -9.28 15.37
CA TYR A 31 8.13 -10.60 14.86
C TYR A 31 8.22 -10.56 13.33
N VAL A 32 9.04 -11.47 12.80
CA VAL A 32 9.29 -11.64 11.37
C VAL A 32 9.56 -13.10 11.07
N ASP A 33 8.93 -13.62 10.03
CA ASP A 33 9.12 -14.99 9.54
C ASP A 33 9.85 -14.97 8.19
N VAL A 34 11.04 -15.57 8.15
CA VAL A 34 11.86 -15.64 6.94
C VAL A 34 11.20 -16.45 5.83
N GLU A 35 10.44 -17.50 6.16
CA GLU A 35 9.72 -18.28 5.15
C GLU A 35 8.55 -17.48 4.59
N ALA A 36 7.86 -16.69 5.42
CA ALA A 36 6.84 -15.75 4.94
C ALA A 36 7.43 -14.72 3.96
N ILE A 37 8.63 -14.19 4.22
CA ILE A 37 9.33 -13.30 3.27
C ILE A 37 9.65 -14.03 1.97
N ARG A 38 10.24 -15.23 2.05
CA ARG A 38 10.60 -16.03 0.87
C ARG A 38 9.38 -16.34 0.01
N ASP A 39 8.28 -16.75 0.64
CA ASP A 39 7.04 -17.05 -0.05
C ASP A 39 6.41 -15.80 -0.67
N ALA A 40 6.45 -14.66 0.03
CA ALA A 40 5.98 -13.39 -0.52
C ALA A 40 6.78 -12.97 -1.76
N VAL A 41 8.11 -13.15 -1.74
CA VAL A 41 8.96 -12.87 -2.90
C VAL A 41 8.65 -13.81 -4.06
N ARG A 42 8.54 -15.12 -3.82
CA ARG A 42 8.25 -16.12 -4.87
C ARG A 42 6.87 -15.92 -5.51
N ARG A 43 5.86 -15.60 -4.69
CA ARG A 43 4.46 -15.46 -5.12
C ARG A 43 4.09 -14.04 -5.51
N GLN A 44 5.02 -13.08 -5.37
CA GLN A 44 4.77 -11.64 -5.53
C GLN A 44 3.54 -11.21 -4.72
N SER A 45 3.50 -11.66 -3.47
CA SER A 45 2.44 -11.38 -2.51
C SER A 45 2.98 -10.47 -1.40
N SER A 46 2.35 -10.51 -0.22
CA SER A 46 2.78 -9.76 0.94
C SER A 46 3.15 -10.66 2.11
N PHE A 47 3.85 -10.06 3.07
CA PHE A 47 4.10 -10.58 4.41
C PHE A 47 3.93 -9.43 5.41
N ASN A 48 3.92 -9.72 6.70
CA ASN A 48 3.84 -8.67 7.72
C ASN A 48 5.01 -8.73 8.70
N LEU A 49 5.28 -7.58 9.31
CA LEU A 49 6.11 -7.43 10.50
C LEU A 49 5.21 -6.95 11.64
N ILE A 50 5.45 -7.45 12.85
CA ILE A 50 4.70 -7.00 14.04
C ILE A 50 5.69 -6.52 15.08
N HIS A 51 5.65 -5.22 15.40
CA HIS A 51 6.50 -4.64 16.44
C HIS A 51 6.12 -5.21 17.80
N LEU A 52 7.06 -5.83 18.50
CA LEU A 52 6.78 -6.67 19.66
C LEU A 52 6.19 -5.88 20.84
N ASP A 53 6.67 -4.66 21.08
CA ASP A 53 6.26 -3.86 22.24
C ASP A 53 4.91 -3.18 22.07
N THR A 54 4.59 -2.78 20.84
CA THR A 54 3.40 -1.96 20.54
C THR A 54 2.31 -2.71 19.80
N LEU A 55 2.62 -3.91 19.30
CA LEU A 55 1.81 -4.68 18.35
C LEU A 55 1.50 -3.91 17.05
N PHE A 56 2.30 -2.89 16.73
CA PHE A 56 2.22 -2.13 15.48
C PHE A 56 2.52 -3.06 14.31
N LYS A 57 1.61 -3.07 13.33
CA LYS A 57 1.71 -4.00 12.20
C LYS A 57 2.20 -3.26 10.95
N VAL A 58 3.17 -3.83 10.25
CA VAL A 58 3.62 -3.35 8.94
C VAL A 58 3.32 -4.41 7.90
N ASP A 59 2.47 -4.11 6.93
CA ASP A 59 2.24 -4.97 5.77
C ASP A 59 3.24 -4.60 4.66
N ILE A 60 4.04 -5.57 4.22
CA ILE A 60 5.04 -5.40 3.15
C ILE A 60 4.57 -6.15 1.91
N PHE A 61 4.39 -5.42 0.82
CA PHE A 61 3.95 -5.92 -0.48
C PHE A 61 5.12 -6.01 -1.45
N VAL A 62 5.34 -7.20 -2.02
CA VAL A 62 6.30 -7.41 -3.10
C VAL A 62 5.66 -7.04 -4.43
N PRO A 63 6.27 -6.17 -5.25
CA PRO A 63 5.66 -5.73 -6.50
C PRO A 63 5.50 -6.89 -7.50
N LYS A 64 4.31 -6.96 -8.13
CA LYS A 64 3.99 -7.98 -9.15
C LYS A 64 4.66 -7.74 -10.50
N ARG A 65 5.52 -6.71 -10.60
CA ARG A 65 6.22 -6.26 -11.83
C ARG A 65 5.26 -5.89 -12.97
N ARG A 66 4.01 -5.57 -12.66
CA ARG A 66 3.02 -5.11 -13.64
C ARG A 66 3.33 -3.68 -14.03
N ALA A 67 2.78 -3.24 -15.16
CA ALA A 67 2.92 -1.86 -15.62
C ALA A 67 2.45 -0.85 -14.56
N PHE A 68 1.39 -1.17 -13.82
CA PHE A 68 0.90 -0.32 -12.74
C PHE A 68 1.94 -0.17 -11.62
N ASP A 69 2.47 -1.28 -11.11
CA ASP A 69 3.45 -1.25 -10.01
C ASP A 69 4.69 -0.42 -10.40
N GLN A 70 5.18 -0.54 -11.64
CA GLN A 70 6.32 0.25 -12.14
C GLN A 70 6.01 1.75 -12.21
N VAL A 71 4.80 2.12 -12.62
CA VAL A 71 4.38 3.52 -12.69
C VAL A 71 4.22 4.11 -11.29
N GLN A 72 3.72 3.35 -10.31
CA GLN A 72 3.67 3.79 -8.91
C GLN A 72 5.05 4.15 -8.37
N PHE A 73 6.06 3.30 -8.63
CA PHE A 73 7.44 3.60 -8.24
C PHE A 73 7.98 4.85 -8.95
N THR A 74 7.59 5.13 -10.19
CA THR A 74 8.04 6.31 -10.93
C THR A 74 7.36 7.59 -10.42
N ARG A 75 6.11 7.50 -9.96
CA ARG A 75 5.29 8.63 -9.49
C ARG A 75 5.42 8.91 -7.98
N ARG A 76 6.16 8.08 -7.24
CA ARG A 76 6.32 8.24 -5.79
C ARG A 76 6.89 9.62 -5.43
N VAL A 77 6.35 10.22 -4.38
CA VAL A 77 6.70 11.57 -3.94
C VAL A 77 7.72 11.48 -2.80
N PRO A 78 8.90 12.10 -2.92
CA PRO A 78 9.86 12.15 -1.82
C PRO A 78 9.31 12.98 -0.67
N HIS A 79 9.51 12.51 0.55
CA HIS A 79 9.12 13.20 1.78
C HIS A 79 10.28 13.14 2.77
N LEU A 80 10.67 14.29 3.32
CA LEU A 80 11.72 14.39 4.32
C LEU A 80 11.16 14.10 5.70
N LEU A 81 11.73 13.10 6.37
CA LEU A 81 11.47 12.85 7.77
C LEU A 81 12.43 13.67 8.63
N PRO A 82 11.92 14.40 9.64
CA PRO A 82 12.73 15.17 10.57
C PRO A 82 13.38 14.23 11.61
N THR A 83 14.30 13.39 11.13
CA THR A 83 15.16 12.52 11.93
C THR A 83 16.59 13.07 11.95
N GLU A 84 17.43 12.58 12.86
CA GLU A 84 18.86 12.89 12.87
C GLU A 84 19.68 11.62 12.58
N PRO A 85 20.38 11.51 11.44
CA PRO A 85 20.35 12.41 10.28
C PRO A 85 19.00 12.38 9.55
N GLU A 86 18.72 13.41 8.73
CA GLU A 86 17.49 13.48 7.93
C GLU A 86 17.37 12.24 7.02
N ARG A 87 16.16 11.71 6.93
CA ARG A 87 15.86 10.54 6.08
C ARG A 87 14.82 10.95 5.04
N THR A 88 15.02 10.52 3.80
CA THR A 88 13.98 10.62 2.78
C THR A 88 13.20 9.31 2.72
N ILE A 89 11.88 9.41 2.82
CA ILE A 89 10.95 8.33 2.47
C ILE A 89 10.23 8.68 1.17
N TYR A 90 9.61 7.69 0.55
CA TYR A 90 8.80 7.90 -0.63
C TYR A 90 7.36 7.48 -0.34
N LEU A 91 6.42 8.38 -0.62
CA LEU A 91 5.00 8.15 -0.45
C LEU A 91 4.34 7.90 -1.82
N THR A 92 3.34 7.03 -1.83
CA THR A 92 2.48 6.85 -3.01
C THR A 92 1.66 8.10 -3.27
N THR A 93 1.31 8.34 -4.53
CA THR A 93 0.37 9.41 -4.87
C THR A 93 -1.03 9.11 -4.32
N ALA A 94 -1.89 10.11 -4.24
CA ALA A 94 -3.27 9.92 -3.82
C ALA A 94 -4.01 8.99 -4.78
N GLU A 95 -3.79 9.15 -6.09
CA GLU A 95 -4.38 8.32 -7.14
C GLU A 95 -3.94 6.86 -7.03
N ASP A 96 -2.64 6.63 -6.86
CA ASP A 96 -2.09 5.28 -6.72
C ASP A 96 -2.59 4.61 -5.44
N THR A 97 -2.75 5.38 -4.37
CA THR A 97 -3.34 4.89 -3.10
C THR A 97 -4.79 4.44 -3.30
N ILE A 98 -5.60 5.24 -4.00
CA ILE A 98 -6.99 4.88 -4.34
C ILE A 98 -7.02 3.58 -5.15
N LEU A 99 -6.25 3.51 -6.24
CA LEU A 99 -6.24 2.35 -7.14
C LEU A 99 -5.80 1.06 -6.44
N THR A 100 -4.73 1.13 -5.63
CA THR A 100 -4.25 -0.02 -4.84
C THR A 100 -5.31 -0.50 -3.85
N LYS A 101 -5.95 0.41 -3.12
CA LYS A 101 -6.96 0.05 -2.12
C LYS A 101 -8.23 -0.53 -2.76
N LEU A 102 -8.64 -0.04 -3.93
CA LEU A 102 -9.73 -0.61 -4.70
C LEU A 102 -9.40 -2.02 -5.19
N GLU A 103 -8.18 -2.26 -5.68
CA GLU A 103 -7.72 -3.59 -6.07
C GLU A 103 -7.73 -4.56 -4.88
N TRP A 104 -7.22 -4.13 -3.72
CA TRP A 104 -7.24 -4.95 -2.51
C TRP A 104 -8.65 -5.23 -2.00
N TYR A 105 -9.54 -4.24 -2.06
CA TYR A 105 -10.93 -4.42 -1.71
C TYR A 105 -11.59 -5.49 -2.59
N ARG A 106 -11.35 -5.46 -3.92
CA ARG A 106 -11.84 -6.49 -4.84
C ARG A 106 -11.25 -7.87 -4.56
N ILE A 107 -9.93 -7.98 -4.40
CA ILE A 107 -9.27 -9.26 -4.11
C ILE A 107 -9.77 -9.85 -2.79
N GLY A 108 -10.05 -8.99 -1.80
CA GLY A 108 -10.63 -9.37 -0.51
C GLY A 108 -12.12 -9.71 -0.57
N GLY A 109 -12.74 -9.81 -1.75
CA GLY A 109 -14.16 -10.13 -1.90
C GLY A 109 -15.10 -9.00 -1.51
N GLU A 110 -14.62 -7.75 -1.51
CA GLU A 110 -15.41 -6.54 -1.26
C GLU A 110 -16.05 -6.47 0.14
N VAL A 111 -15.44 -7.14 1.12
CA VAL A 111 -15.94 -7.12 2.52
C VAL A 111 -15.18 -6.16 3.43
N SER A 112 -14.05 -5.62 2.97
CA SER A 112 -13.20 -4.75 3.81
C SER A 112 -13.72 -3.31 3.82
N GLU A 113 -14.65 -3.02 4.72
CA GLU A 113 -15.17 -1.67 5.00
C GLU A 113 -14.06 -0.65 5.29
N ARG A 114 -12.92 -1.12 5.77
CA ARG A 114 -11.76 -0.27 6.00
C ARG A 114 -11.16 0.25 4.69
N GLN A 115 -10.84 -0.64 3.75
CA GLN A 115 -10.24 -0.24 2.47
C GLN A 115 -11.19 0.70 1.72
N TRP A 116 -12.50 0.41 1.77
CA TRP A 116 -13.52 1.27 1.19
C TRP A 116 -13.55 2.67 1.83
N ARG A 117 -13.57 2.77 3.17
CA ARG A 117 -13.54 4.06 3.87
C ARG A 117 -12.26 4.85 3.62
N ASP A 118 -11.11 4.18 3.53
CA ASP A 118 -9.85 4.82 3.21
C ASP A 118 -9.89 5.45 1.81
N VAL A 119 -10.41 4.74 0.80
CA VAL A 119 -10.61 5.28 -0.55
C VAL A 119 -11.50 6.52 -0.52
N LEU A 120 -12.67 6.45 0.14
CA LEU A 120 -13.57 7.60 0.26
C LEU A 120 -12.92 8.77 1.00
N GLY A 121 -12.09 8.48 2.01
CA GLY A 121 -11.33 9.50 2.75
C GLY A 121 -10.35 10.24 1.85
N VAL A 122 -9.56 9.52 1.04
CA VAL A 122 -8.63 10.14 0.08
C VAL A 122 -9.39 10.96 -0.95
N CYS A 123 -10.48 10.42 -1.52
CA CYS A 123 -11.32 11.16 -2.48
C CYS A 123 -11.84 12.47 -1.88
N LYS A 124 -12.37 12.46 -0.65
CA LYS A 124 -12.89 13.67 -0.01
C LYS A 124 -11.83 14.73 0.27
N VAL A 125 -10.61 14.32 0.62
CA VAL A 125 -9.53 15.26 0.95
C VAL A 125 -8.83 15.80 -0.30
N GLN A 126 -8.65 14.95 -1.32
CA GLN A 126 -7.84 15.28 -2.50
C GLN A 126 -8.66 15.56 -3.75
N GLY A 127 -10.00 15.41 -3.72
CA GLY A 127 -10.88 15.31 -4.89
C GLY A 127 -10.58 16.26 -6.05
N HIS A 128 -10.50 17.57 -5.80
CA HIS A 128 -10.25 18.58 -6.84
C HIS A 128 -8.83 18.55 -7.43
N ARG A 129 -7.90 17.82 -6.80
CA ARG A 129 -6.49 17.70 -7.21
C ARG A 129 -6.20 16.36 -7.88
N LEU A 130 -7.17 15.44 -7.89
CA LEU A 130 -6.98 14.11 -8.46
C LEU A 130 -6.95 14.16 -9.98
N ASP A 131 -5.99 13.47 -10.57
CA ASP A 131 -5.95 13.21 -12.00
C ASP A 131 -6.98 12.13 -12.37
N LEU A 132 -8.17 12.57 -12.79
CA LEU A 132 -9.29 11.69 -13.13
C LEU A 132 -9.02 10.84 -14.37
N GLU A 133 -8.24 11.36 -15.33
CA GLU A 133 -7.89 10.62 -16.54
C GLU A 133 -6.97 9.45 -16.20
N TYR A 134 -5.95 9.70 -15.36
CA TYR A 134 -5.07 8.67 -14.85
C TYR A 134 -5.83 7.60 -14.06
N LEU A 135 -6.71 8.02 -13.13
CA LEU A 135 -7.51 7.11 -12.33
C LEU A 135 -8.40 6.23 -13.20
N ARG A 136 -9.11 6.81 -14.17
CA ARG A 136 -9.98 6.05 -15.09
C ARG A 136 -9.18 5.06 -15.95
N HIS A 137 -8.02 5.48 -16.46
CA HIS A 137 -7.15 4.64 -17.27
C HIS A 137 -6.71 3.39 -16.50
N TRP A 138 -6.19 3.57 -15.28
CA TRP A 138 -5.70 2.46 -14.48
C TRP A 138 -6.82 1.64 -13.84
N ALA A 139 -7.91 2.26 -13.39
CA ALA A 139 -9.05 1.51 -12.85
C ALA A 139 -9.61 0.53 -13.88
N THR A 140 -9.65 0.92 -15.16
CA THR A 140 -10.01 0.02 -16.27
C THR A 140 -9.04 -1.15 -16.39
N ARG A 141 -7.73 -0.87 -16.44
CA ARG A 141 -6.69 -1.90 -16.60
C ARG A 141 -6.56 -2.84 -15.41
N LEU A 142 -6.89 -2.37 -14.21
CA LEU A 142 -6.89 -3.15 -12.96
C LEU A 142 -8.22 -3.89 -12.72
N GLY A 143 -9.24 -3.67 -13.54
CA GLY A 143 -10.55 -4.33 -13.37
C GLY A 143 -11.35 -3.82 -12.16
N VAL A 144 -11.15 -2.56 -11.79
CA VAL A 144 -11.80 -1.89 -10.65
C VAL A 144 -12.54 -0.61 -11.05
N LEU A 145 -12.83 -0.44 -12.35
CA LEU A 145 -13.52 0.73 -12.88
C LEU A 145 -14.87 0.97 -12.19
N ASP A 146 -15.66 -0.09 -12.01
CA ASP A 146 -16.95 -0.04 -11.32
C ASP A 146 -16.82 0.40 -9.86
N LEU A 147 -15.76 -0.02 -9.17
CA LEU A 147 -15.50 0.38 -7.79
C LEU A 147 -15.03 1.84 -7.70
N TRP A 148 -14.22 2.27 -8.65
CA TRP A 148 -13.81 3.67 -8.78
C TRP A 148 -15.01 4.58 -9.02
N GLU A 149 -15.89 4.26 -9.97
CA GLU A 149 -17.12 5.02 -10.24
C GLU A 149 -18.03 5.09 -9.01
N ARG A 150 -18.21 3.97 -8.30
CA ARG A 150 -18.97 3.93 -7.03
C ARG A 150 -18.35 4.85 -5.97
N ALA A 151 -17.03 4.86 -5.84
CA ALA A 151 -16.34 5.66 -4.83
C ALA A 151 -16.43 7.16 -5.12
N PHE A 152 -16.31 7.55 -6.40
CA PHE A 152 -16.37 8.94 -6.83
C PHE A 152 -17.79 9.51 -6.73
N SER A 153 -18.79 8.73 -7.14
CA SER A 153 -20.20 9.07 -6.92
C SER A 153 -20.52 9.28 -5.44
N ALA A 154 -20.04 8.39 -4.55
CA ALA A 154 -20.23 8.51 -3.11
C ALA A 154 -19.44 9.67 -2.46
N ALA A 155 -18.42 10.18 -3.14
CA ALA A 155 -17.63 11.33 -2.72
C ALA A 155 -18.12 12.65 -3.34
N ASN A 156 -19.17 12.63 -4.16
CA ASN A 156 -19.68 13.76 -4.94
C ASN A 156 -18.62 14.39 -5.86
N LEU A 157 -17.80 13.55 -6.49
CA LEU A 157 -16.79 13.93 -7.49
C LEU A 157 -17.17 13.46 -8.89
#